data_AF-A0A3E2VB64-F1
#
_entry.id   AF-A0A3E2VB64-F1
#
_cell.length_a   1.000
_cell.length_b   1.000
_cell.length_c   1.000
_cell.angle_alpha   90.00
_cell.angle_beta   90.00
_cell.angle_gamma   90.00
#
_symmetry.space_group_name_H-M   'P 1'
#
loop_
_entity.id
_entity.type
_entity.pdbx_description
1 polymer ?
#
loop_
_entity_poly.entity_id
_entity_poly.type
_entity_poly.pdbx_seq_one_letter_code
_entity_poly.pdbx_strand_id
1 'polypeptide(L)'
;MEKVYPIFIIERDAIKTEIVSVSFMSDFSFKDYINEAREVFNITLKAFESGNTSDFPKASLNKKFHIRPKAINSNDTFEFTNGELITKRTFWANKDTVDEIINKNKN
;
A
#
# COMPACT_ATOMS: atom_id res chain seq x y z
N MET A 1 9.14 -8.25 -17.53
CA MET A 1 8.10 -9.21 -17.11
C MET A 1 7.13 -8.46 -16.22
N GLU A 2 5.85 -8.36 -16.62
CA GLU A 2 4.82 -7.75 -15.78
C GLU A 2 4.62 -8.62 -14.54
N LYS A 3 4.62 -8.01 -13.35
CA LYS A 3 4.45 -8.76 -12.11
C LYS A 3 2.96 -8.95 -11.83
N VAL A 4 2.58 -10.21 -11.65
CA VAL A 4 1.21 -10.65 -11.38
C VAL A 4 1.15 -11.25 -9.99
N TYR A 5 0.04 -11.03 -9.30
CA TYR A 5 -0.22 -11.52 -7.95
C TYR A 5 -1.54 -12.27 -7.94
N PRO A 6 -1.56 -13.61 -7.88
CA PRO A 6 -2.80 -14.35 -7.68
C PRO A 6 -3.41 -13.98 -6.32
N ILE A 7 -4.69 -13.61 -6.29
CA ILE A 7 -5.40 -13.20 -5.08
C ILE A 7 -6.69 -13.98 -4.87
N PHE A 8 -7.06 -14.13 -3.60
CA PHE A 8 -8.40 -14.52 -3.18
C PHE A 8 -9.19 -13.28 -2.76
N ILE A 9 -10.41 -13.15 -3.26
CA ILE A 9 -11.34 -12.09 -2.90
C ILE A 9 -12.43 -12.75 -2.07
N ILE A 10 -12.56 -12.33 -0.82
CA ILE A 10 -13.54 -12.85 0.13
C ILE A 10 -14.48 -11.70 0.48
N GLU A 11 -15.71 -11.78 0.01
CA GLU A 11 -16.76 -10.81 0.32
C GLU A 11 -17.53 -11.28 1.55
N ARG A 12 -17.77 -10.37 2.49
CA ARG A 12 -18.50 -10.65 3.73
C ARG A 12 -19.71 -9.74 3.84
N ASP A 13 -20.76 -10.25 4.46
CA ASP A 13 -21.92 -9.47 4.81
C ASP A 13 -21.50 -8.41 5.85
N ALA A 14 -21.82 -7.15 5.58
CA ALA A 14 -21.41 -6.03 6.41
C ALA A 14 -22.01 -6.07 7.83
N ILE A 15 -23.11 -6.80 8.01
CA ILE A 15 -23.90 -6.86 9.24
C ILE A 15 -23.73 -8.23 9.92
N LYS A 16 -23.83 -9.32 9.16
CA LYS A 16 -23.97 -10.69 9.71
C LYS A 16 -22.66 -11.45 9.90
N THR A 17 -21.50 -10.86 9.61
CA THR A 17 -20.16 -11.51 9.70
C THR A 17 -19.96 -12.76 8.84
N GLU A 18 -20.98 -13.18 8.09
CA GLU A 18 -20.97 -14.33 7.20
C GLU A 18 -20.19 -14.03 5.92
N ILE A 19 -19.57 -15.05 5.34
CA ILE A 19 -18.93 -14.96 4.02
C ILE A 19 -20.03 -15.07 2.96
N VAL A 20 -20.13 -14.06 2.10
CA VAL A 20 -21.11 -13.99 1.01
C VAL A 20 -20.57 -14.66 -0.24
N SER A 21 -19.30 -14.43 -0.57
CA SER A 21 -18.67 -15.01 -1.75
C SER A 21 -17.16 -15.18 -1.56
N VAL A 22 -16.61 -16.15 -2.28
CA VAL A 22 -15.16 -16.36 -2.41
C VAL A 22 -14.85 -16.52 -3.90
N SER A 23 -13.93 -15.71 -4.41
CA SER A 23 -13.46 -15.80 -5.79
C SER A 23 -11.94 -15.73 -5.86
N PHE A 24 -11.40 -16.23 -6.97
CA PHE A 24 -9.97 -16.24 -7.24
C PHE A 24 -9.67 -15.46 -8.51
N MET A 25 -8.66 -14.59 -8.46
CA MET A 25 -8.19 -13.79 -9.58
C MET A 25 -6.71 -14.06 -9.77
N SER A 26 -6.36 -14.71 -10.88
CA SER A 26 -4.98 -15.16 -11.14
C SER A 26 -4.08 -14.07 -11.73
N ASP A 27 -4.65 -13.00 -12.26
CA ASP A 27 -3.99 -11.99 -13.10
C ASP A 27 -3.96 -10.58 -12.50
N PHE A 28 -4.29 -10.43 -11.21
CA PHE A 28 -4.24 -9.14 -10.51
C PHE A 28 -2.84 -8.52 -10.60
N SER A 29 -2.76 -7.26 -11.01
CA SER A 29 -1.50 -6.55 -11.19
C SER A 29 -1.65 -5.05 -10.99
N PHE A 30 -0.60 -4.42 -10.47
CA PHE A 30 -0.47 -2.97 -10.34
C PHE A 30 0.19 -2.30 -11.56
N LYS A 31 0.35 -3.01 -12.67
CA LYS A 31 1.10 -2.53 -13.86
C LYS A 31 0.62 -1.17 -14.38
N ASP A 32 -0.68 -0.91 -14.30
CA ASP A 32 -1.28 0.34 -14.77
C ASP A 32 -0.97 1.54 -13.85
N TYR A 33 -0.44 1.29 -12.65
CA TYR A 33 -0.18 2.31 -11.61
C TYR A 33 1.32 2.61 -11.41
N ILE A 34 2.15 2.33 -12.42
CA ILE A 34 3.61 2.50 -12.32
C ILE A 34 4.00 3.97 -12.11
N ASN A 35 3.22 4.91 -12.64
CA ASN A 35 3.53 6.34 -12.53
C ASN A 35 3.23 6.85 -11.11
N GLU A 36 2.13 6.42 -10.52
CA GLU A 36 1.74 6.72 -9.14
C GLU A 36 2.70 6.07 -8.15
N ALA A 37 3.15 4.85 -8.42
CA ALA A 37 4.20 4.20 -7.64
C ALA A 37 5.51 4.99 -7.66
N ARG A 38 5.94 5.49 -8.84
CA ARG A 38 7.12 6.36 -8.96
C ARG A 38 6.94 7.67 -8.22
N GLU A 39 5.76 8.27 -8.28
CA GLU A 39 5.48 9.52 -7.57
C GLU A 39 5.62 9.33 -6.05
N VAL A 40 4.98 8.30 -5.49
CA VAL A 40 5.06 7.98 -4.05
C VAL A 40 6.49 7.64 -3.63
N PHE A 41 7.24 6.92 -4.47
CA PHE A 41 8.66 6.66 -4.24
C PHE A 41 9.48 7.95 -4.17
N ASN A 42 9.29 8.87 -5.11
CA ASN A 42 10.01 10.15 -5.14
C ASN A 42 9.67 11.05 -3.94
N ILE A 43 8.41 11.08 -3.49
CA ILE A 43 8.02 11.78 -2.26
C ILE A 43 8.71 11.16 -1.04
N THR A 44 8.76 9.82 -1.00
CA THR A 44 9.45 9.08 0.06
C THR A 44 10.94 9.42 0.09
N LEU A 45 11.60 9.44 -1.08
CA LEU A 45 13.01 9.83 -1.20
C LEU A 45 13.25 11.24 -0.65
N LYS A 46 12.40 12.21 -1.02
CA LYS A 46 12.48 13.58 -0.50
C LYS A 46 12.34 13.66 1.02
N ALA A 47 11.48 12.82 1.61
CA ALA A 47 11.36 12.75 3.08
C ALA A 47 12.64 12.25 3.75
N PHE A 48 13.34 11.30 3.11
CA PHE A 48 14.66 10.86 3.57
C PHE A 48 15.70 11.96 3.39
N GLU A 49 15.73 12.65 2.26
CA GLU A 49 16.67 13.75 1.98
C GLU A 49 16.47 14.94 2.94
N SER A 50 15.21 15.27 3.27
CA SER A 50 14.88 16.34 4.23
C SER A 50 15.05 15.92 5.68
N GLY A 51 15.16 14.61 5.96
CA GLY A 51 15.15 14.07 7.31
C GLY A 51 13.82 14.32 8.06
N ASN A 52 12.73 14.61 7.36
CA ASN A 52 11.44 14.90 7.96
C ASN A 52 10.42 13.78 7.71
N THR A 53 10.11 13.03 8.78
CA THR A 53 9.17 11.91 8.72
C THR A 53 7.71 12.33 8.44
N SER A 54 7.38 13.61 8.65
CA SER A 54 6.04 14.14 8.35
C SER A 54 5.77 14.21 6.84
N ASP A 55 6.82 14.20 6.03
CA ASP A 55 6.76 14.28 4.57
C ASP A 55 6.44 12.92 3.93
N PHE A 56 6.44 11.83 4.70
CA PHE A 56 6.05 10.52 4.17
C PHE A 56 4.62 10.56 3.61
N PRO A 57 4.39 10.01 2.41
CA PRO A 57 3.09 10.02 1.78
C PRO A 57 2.11 9.20 2.62
N LYS A 58 1.04 9.86 3.09
CA LYS A 58 -0.03 9.25 3.89
C LYS A 58 -1.13 8.74 2.95
N ALA A 59 -1.94 7.79 3.42
CA ALA A 59 -3.10 7.30 2.64
C ALA A 59 -4.03 8.45 2.20
N SER A 60 -4.20 9.47 3.05
CA SER A 60 -5.00 10.67 2.77
C SER A 60 -4.45 11.57 1.65
N LEU A 61 -3.19 11.39 1.25
CA LEU A 61 -2.62 12.11 0.09
C LEU A 61 -3.23 11.62 -1.24
N ASN A 62 -3.91 10.47 -1.21
CA ASN A 62 -4.67 9.89 -2.32
C ASN A 62 -3.85 9.66 -3.61
N LYS A 63 -2.61 9.19 -3.44
CA LYS A 63 -1.64 8.89 -4.53
C LYS A 63 -1.52 7.41 -4.85
N LYS A 64 -2.61 6.65 -4.68
CA LYS A 64 -2.72 5.19 -4.90
C LYS A 64 -1.86 4.29 -3.98
N PHE A 65 -0.72 4.78 -3.52
CA PHE A 65 0.15 4.11 -2.55
C PHE A 65 0.51 5.07 -1.41
N HIS A 66 0.98 4.51 -0.29
CA HIS A 66 1.42 5.28 0.87
C HIS A 66 2.50 4.56 1.68
N ILE A 67 3.14 5.29 2.60
CA ILE A 67 4.09 4.75 3.56
C ILE A 67 3.40 4.59 4.92
N ARG A 68 3.47 3.39 5.51
CA ARG A 68 2.91 3.12 6.85
C ARG A 68 3.74 2.05 7.59
N PRO A 69 3.78 2.06 8.93
CA PRO A 69 4.50 1.05 9.69
C PRO A 69 4.11 -0.38 9.32
N LYS A 70 5.13 -1.24 9.19
CA LYS A 70 5.01 -2.70 9.08
C LYS A 70 6.17 -3.30 9.86
N ALA A 71 6.08 -3.16 11.17
CA ALA A 71 7.07 -3.61 12.13
C ALA A 71 6.46 -4.67 13.04
N ILE A 72 7.29 -5.46 13.72
CA ILE A 72 6.81 -6.45 14.69
C ILE A 72 6.10 -5.75 15.85
N ASN A 73 6.67 -4.65 16.34
CA ASN A 73 6.13 -3.80 17.39
C ASN A 73 6.76 -2.39 17.28
N SER A 74 6.45 -1.50 18.23
CA SER A 74 6.97 -0.13 18.25
C SER A 74 8.49 -0.04 18.39
N ASN A 75 9.14 -1.05 18.98
CA ASN A 75 10.58 -1.09 19.24
C ASN A 75 11.37 -1.65 18.04
N ASP A 76 10.70 -2.20 17.04
CA ASP A 76 11.32 -2.63 15.78
C ASP A 76 11.54 -1.39 14.88
N THR A 77 12.62 -0.70 15.17
CA THR A 77 12.98 0.61 14.61
C THR A 77 14.22 0.54 13.73
N PHE A 78 14.50 1.65 13.05
CA PHE A 78 15.77 1.93 12.37
C PHE A 78 16.10 3.42 12.56
N GLU A 79 17.38 3.77 12.44
CA GLU A 79 17.83 5.16 12.47
C GLU A 79 17.49 5.86 11.15
N PHE A 80 16.73 6.95 11.24
CA PHE A 80 16.35 7.79 10.10
C PHE A 80 17.42 8.85 9.81
N THR A 81 17.33 9.55 8.67
CA THR A 81 18.36 10.51 8.23
C THR A 81 18.66 11.61 9.25
N ASN A 82 17.68 11.98 10.08
CA ASN A 82 17.83 12.98 11.15
C ASN A 82 18.41 12.40 12.46
N GLY A 83 18.81 11.13 12.49
CA GLY A 83 19.31 10.42 13.68
C GLY A 83 18.22 9.88 14.62
N GLU A 84 16.93 10.14 14.35
CA GLU A 84 15.83 9.61 15.16
C GLU A 84 15.58 8.13 14.85
N LEU A 85 15.31 7.34 15.89
CA LEU A 85 14.83 5.97 15.73
C LEU A 85 13.33 5.98 15.41
N ILE A 86 12.97 5.48 14.24
CA ILE A 86 11.56 5.37 13.81
C ILE A 86 11.17 3.93 13.53
N THR A 87 9.92 3.58 13.80
CA THR A 87 9.38 2.25 13.50
C THR A 87 9.51 1.91 12.02
N LYS A 88 9.96 0.69 11.70
CA LYS A 88 10.12 0.23 10.31
C LYS A 88 8.81 0.35 9.51
N ARG A 89 8.94 0.78 8.26
CA ARG A 89 7.81 1.09 7.37
C ARG A 89 7.91 0.32 6.06
N THR A 90 6.79 0.27 5.35
CA THR A 90 6.72 -0.29 3.99
C THR A 90 5.83 0.59 3.12
N PHE A 91 5.94 0.39 1.81
CA PHE A 91 4.95 0.83 0.84
C PHE A 91 3.69 -0.04 0.95
N TRP A 92 2.53 0.60 0.90
CA TRP A 92 1.21 -0.02 0.90
C TRP A 92 0.43 0.48 -0.30
N ALA A 93 -0.36 -0.40 -0.92
CA ALA A 93 -1.43 0.03 -1.83
C ALA A 93 -2.59 0.58 -1.01
N ASN A 94 -3.21 1.66 -1.48
CA ASN A 94 -4.45 2.16 -0.90
C ASN A 94 -5.57 1.15 -1.18
N LYS A 95 -6.54 1.06 -0.26
CA LYS A 95 -7.72 0.21 -0.43
C LYS A 95 -8.41 0.49 -1.78
N ASP A 96 -8.69 1.76 -2.05
CA ASP A 96 -9.39 2.17 -3.27
C ASP A 96 -8.65 1.76 -4.55
N THR A 97 -7.31 1.72 -4.52
CA THR A 97 -6.50 1.24 -5.66
C THR A 97 -6.66 -0.25 -5.89
N VAL A 98 -6.72 -1.04 -4.81
CA VAL A 98 -6.99 -2.49 -4.91
C VAL A 98 -8.42 -2.72 -5.43
N ASP A 99 -9.40 -1.98 -4.89
CA ASP A 99 -10.80 -2.07 -5.29
C ASP A 99 -11.00 -1.69 -6.77
N GLU A 100 -10.33 -0.63 -7.25
CA GLU A 100 -10.32 -0.23 -8.67
C GLU A 100 -9.84 -1.36 -9.59
N ILE A 101 -8.72 -2.03 -9.24
CA ILE A 101 -8.17 -3.13 -10.05
C ILE A 101 -9.14 -4.32 -10.07
N ILE A 102 -9.67 -4.70 -8.90
CA ILE A 102 -10.61 -5.82 -8.80
C ILE A 102 -11.86 -5.54 -9.64
N ASN A 103 -12.42 -4.34 -9.55
CA ASN A 103 -13.64 -3.98 -10.27
C ASN A 103 -13.41 -3.83 -11.79
N LYS A 104 -12.22 -3.38 -12.21
CA LYS A 104 -11.85 -3.33 -13.63
C LYS A 104 -11.80 -4.73 -14.26
N ASN A 105 -11.31 -5.73 -13.53
CA ASN A 105 -11.16 -7.10 -14.02
C ASN A 105 -12.42 -7.98 -13.86
N LYS A 106 -13.44 -7.49 -13.14
CA LYS A 106 -14.76 -8.15 -13.02
C LYS A 106 -15.70 -7.82 -14.20
N ASN A 107 -15.41 -6.78 -14.98
CA ASN A 107 -16.16 -6.35 -16.17
C ASN A 107 -15.46 -6.80 -17.45
#